data_AF-A0A2Z2HK71-F1
#
_entry.id   AF-A0A2Z2HK71-F1
#
_cell.length_a   1.000
_cell.length_b   1.000
_cell.length_c   1.000
_cell.angle_alpha   90.00
_cell.angle_beta   90.00
_cell.angle_gamma   90.00
#
_symmetry.space_group_name_H-M   'P 1'
#
loop_
_entity.id
_entity.type
_entity.pdbx_description
1 polymer ?
#
loop_
_entity_poly.entity_id
_entity_poly.type
_entity_poly.pdbx_seq_one_letter_code
_entity_poly.pdbx_strand_id
1 'polypeptide(L)'
;MVTVEEIEHVSKLMKIDVDDHSEYLEKVQTMISYFDILDSAGVESEEISMPEIPIEQLRNDEYIPFDEKLIEKMNHYKGTYVRAPKM
;
A
#
# COMPACT_ATOMS: atom_id res chain seq x y z
N MET A 1 20.27 11.44 1.08
CA MET A 1 19.90 11.86 2.46
C MET A 1 18.43 12.16 2.43
N VAL A 2 17.69 11.62 3.39
CA VAL A 2 16.24 11.81 3.50
C VAL A 2 15.95 13.19 4.04
N THR A 3 15.02 13.93 3.42
CA THR A 3 14.55 15.22 3.92
C THR A 3 13.15 15.13 4.53
N VAL A 4 12.78 16.13 5.33
CA VAL A 4 11.44 16.21 5.95
C VAL A 4 10.36 16.33 4.87
N GLU A 5 10.64 17.07 3.79
CA GLU A 5 9.73 17.24 2.65
C GLU A 5 9.45 15.93 1.93
N GLU A 6 10.44 15.03 1.82
CA GLU A 6 10.26 13.71 1.23
C GLU A 6 9.36 12.82 2.09
N ILE A 7 9.52 12.89 3.41
CA ILE A 7 8.67 12.15 4.36
C ILE A 7 7.24 12.66 4.30
N GLU A 8 7.05 13.99 4.26
CA GLU A 8 5.73 14.60 4.07
C GLU A 8 5.09 14.19 2.73
N HIS A 9 5.88 14.16 1.66
CA HIS A 9 5.40 13.75 0.35
C HIS A 9 4.92 12.30 0.35
N VAL A 10 5.72 11.37 0.88
CA VAL A 10 5.38 9.95 0.95
C VAL A 10 4.20 9.70 1.88
N SER A 11 4.13 10.37 3.04
CA SER A 11 3.00 10.20 3.97
C SER A 11 1.67 10.61 3.33
N LYS A 12 1.67 11.70 2.56
CA LYS A 12 0.49 12.14 1.78
C LYS A 12 0.08 11.15 0.71
N LEU A 13 1.04 10.55 -0.01
CA LEU A 13 0.76 9.49 -0.99
C LEU A 13 0.09 8.27 -0.34
N MET A 14 0.52 7.94 0.88
CA MET A 14 -0.03 6.82 1.66
C MET A 14 -1.32 7.18 2.42
N LYS A 15 -1.76 8.44 2.38
CA LYS A 15 -2.90 8.97 3.16
C LYS A 15 -2.74 8.78 4.66
N ILE A 16 -1.50 8.88 5.15
CA ILE A 16 -1.18 8.84 6.58
C ILE A 16 -1.04 10.29 7.05
N ASP A 17 -1.87 10.65 8.03
CA ASP A 17 -1.77 11.93 8.70
C ASP A 17 -0.67 11.83 9.78
N VAL A 18 0.31 12.72 9.70
CA VAL A 18 1.48 12.73 10.57
C VAL A 18 1.61 14.14 11.12
N ASP A 19 1.59 14.27 12.45
CA ASP A 19 1.64 15.57 13.13
C ASP A 19 3.01 16.24 13.02
N ASP A 20 4.09 15.48 13.21
CA ASP A 20 5.48 15.94 13.06
C ASP A 20 6.29 14.93 12.23
N HIS A 21 6.57 15.29 10.98
CA HIS A 21 7.34 14.46 10.04
C HIS A 21 8.82 14.32 10.45
N SER A 22 9.35 15.23 11.27
CA SER A 22 10.75 15.21 11.68
C SER A 22 11.09 14.02 12.60
N GLU A 23 10.11 13.51 13.35
CA GLU A 23 10.27 12.34 14.23
C GLU A 23 10.65 11.05 13.46
N TYR A 24 10.36 11.00 12.17
CA TYR A 24 10.61 9.83 11.34
C TYR A 24 11.93 9.90 10.58
N LEU A 25 12.62 11.04 10.59
CA LEU A 25 13.80 11.27 9.76
C LEU A 25 14.94 10.28 10.05
N GLU A 26 15.29 10.11 11.32
CA GLU A 26 16.34 9.17 11.73
C GLU A 26 15.97 7.72 11.42
N LYS A 27 14.70 7.34 11.64
CA LYS A 27 14.21 5.98 11.38
C LYS A 27 14.24 5.65 9.90
N VAL A 28 13.70 6.53 9.06
CA VAL A 28 13.66 6.34 7.61
C VAL A 28 15.09 6.34 7.04
N GLN A 29 15.95 7.26 7.49
CA GLN A 29 17.36 7.29 7.08
C GLN A 29 18.08 5.99 7.44
N THR A 30 17.86 5.46 8.64
CA THR A 30 18.44 4.17 9.06
C THR A 30 17.96 3.01 8.20
N MET A 31 16.66 2.97 7.86
CA MET A 31 16.10 1.95 6.97
C MET A 31 16.70 2.03 5.56
N ILE A 32 16.83 3.23 5.00
CA ILE A 32 17.43 3.41 3.66
C ILE A 32 18.90 3.01 3.66
N SER A 33 19.66 3.40 4.69
CA SER A 33 21.06 2.99 4.80
C SER A 33 21.25 1.48 4.93
N TYR A 34 20.24 0.75 5.40
CA TYR A 34 20.25 -0.71 5.36
C TYR A 34 20.08 -1.25 3.92
N PHE A 35 19.26 -0.60 3.09
CA PHE A 35 19.12 -0.98 1.67
C PHE A 35 20.41 -0.75 0.88
N ASP A 36 21.20 0.28 1.21
CA ASP A 36 22.53 0.49 0.60
C ASP A 36 23.47 -0.73 0.81
N ILE A 37 23.33 -1.44 1.94
CA ILE A 37 24.08 -2.68 2.21
C ILE A 37 23.56 -3.80 1.30
N LEU A 38 22.25 -3.88 1.06
CA LEU A 38 21.67 -4.89 0.18
C LEU A 38 22.07 -4.67 -1.28
N ASP A 39 22.16 -3.42 -1.73
CA ASP A 39 22.62 -3.09 -3.08
C ASP A 39 24.07 -3.56 -3.32
N SER A 40 24.91 -3.58 -2.27
CA SER A 40 26.28 -4.11 -2.37
C SER A 40 26.36 -5.61 -2.68
N ALA A 41 25.25 -6.35 -2.55
CA ALA A 41 25.18 -7.76 -2.89
C ALA A 41 25.20 -8.03 -4.41
N GLY A 42 25.09 -6.99 -5.26
CA GLY A 42 25.34 -7.08 -6.70
C GLY A 42 24.29 -7.84 -7.50
N VAL A 43 23.03 -7.86 -7.02
CA VAL A 43 21.89 -8.58 -7.62
C VAL A 43 21.27 -7.85 -8.82
N GLU A 44 21.92 -6.82 -9.36
CA GLU A 44 21.43 -5.99 -10.46
C GLU A 44 21.13 -6.78 -11.75
N SER A 45 21.76 -7.94 -11.92
CA SER A 45 21.58 -8.83 -13.07
C SER A 45 20.63 -9.99 -12.82
N GLU A 46 20.09 -10.14 -11.61
CA GLU A 46 19.12 -11.18 -11.31
C GLU A 46 17.74 -10.81 -11.88
N GLU A 47 17.12 -11.73 -12.61
CA GLU A 47 15.75 -11.56 -13.07
C GLU A 47 14.79 -11.62 -11.87
N ILE A 48 13.91 -10.62 -11.75
CA ILE A 48 12.83 -10.64 -10.76
C ILE A 48 11.89 -11.79 -11.14
N SER A 49 11.91 -12.86 -10.35
CA SER A 49 11.01 -13.99 -10.54
C SER A 49 9.57 -13.53 -10.24
N MET A 50 8.80 -13.30 -11.28
CA MET A 50 7.36 -13.13 -11.17
C MET A 50 6.70 -14.51 -11.16
N PRO A 51 5.82 -14.81 -10.20
CA PRO A 51 5.06 -16.05 -10.23
C PRO A 51 4.18 -16.06 -11.49
N GLU A 52 4.44 -17.02 -12.38
CA GLU A 52 3.61 -17.25 -13.55
C GLU A 52 2.27 -17.86 -13.10
N ILE A 53 1.16 -17.26 -13.54
CA ILE A 53 -0.17 -17.82 -13.31
C ILE A 53 -0.53 -18.68 -14.53
N PRO A 54 -0.57 -20.01 -14.40
CA PRO A 54 -0.96 -20.89 -15.49
C PRO A 54 -2.43 -20.65 -15.89
N ILE A 55 -2.77 -20.92 -17.15
CA ILE A 55 -4.14 -20.70 -17.69
C ILE A 55 -5.16 -21.52 -16.91
N GLU A 56 -4.77 -22.68 -16.39
CA GLU A 56 -5.59 -23.58 -15.59
C GLU A 56 -6.02 -22.97 -14.23
N GLN A 57 -5.37 -21.89 -13.77
CA GLN A 57 -5.72 -21.17 -12.54
C GLN A 57 -6.66 -19.98 -12.76
N LEU A 58 -7.12 -19.74 -13.99
CA LEU A 58 -8.09 -18.68 -14.26
C LEU A 58 -9.46 -19.01 -13.65
N ARG A 59 -10.13 -18.00 -13.11
CA ARG A 59 -11.48 -18.13 -12.55
C ARG A 59 -12.48 -18.40 -13.68
N ASN A 60 -13.37 -19.38 -13.47
CA ASN A 60 -14.51 -19.64 -14.35
C ASN A 60 -15.51 -18.48 -14.34
N ASP A 61 -16.21 -18.28 -15.46
CA ASP A 61 -17.26 -17.27 -15.59
C ASP A 61 -18.60 -17.76 -15.00
N GLU A 62 -18.59 -17.96 -13.69
CA GLU A 62 -19.75 -18.42 -12.92
C GLU A 62 -20.21 -17.33 -11.94
N TYR A 63 -21.52 -17.16 -11.83
CA TYR A 63 -22.13 -16.24 -10.85
C TYR A 63 -22.09 -16.86 -9.45
N ILE A 64 -21.48 -16.14 -8.51
CA ILE A 64 -21.49 -16.49 -7.09
C ILE A 64 -22.32 -15.43 -6.37
N PRO A 65 -23.49 -15.78 -5.79
CA PRO A 65 -24.31 -14.83 -5.04
C PRO A 65 -23.58 -14.38 -3.77
N PHE A 66 -23.73 -13.10 -3.44
CA PHE A 66 -23.25 -12.52 -2.19
C PHE A 66 -24.45 -12.29 -1.26
N ASP A 67 -24.63 -13.15 -0.27
CA ASP A 67 -25.82 -13.18 0.58
C ASP A 67 -25.75 -12.24 1.80
N GLU A 68 -24.57 -11.67 2.06
CA GLU A 68 -24.39 -10.77 3.19
C GLU A 68 -24.80 -9.33 2.86
N LYS A 69 -25.20 -8.59 3.89
CA LYS A 69 -25.44 -7.16 3.77
C LYS A 69 -24.13 -6.40 3.93
N LEU A 70 -23.45 -6.15 2.81
CA LEU A 70 -22.18 -5.41 2.77
C LEU A 70 -22.24 -4.08 3.56
N ILE A 71 -23.38 -3.39 3.49
CA ILE A 71 -23.57 -2.08 4.11
C ILE A 71 -23.55 -2.12 5.65
N GLU A 72 -23.93 -3.25 6.26
CA GLU A 72 -23.90 -3.43 7.73
C GLU A 72 -22.46 -3.52 8.26
N LYS A 73 -21.48 -3.81 7.39
CA LYS A 73 -20.05 -3.84 7.73
C LYS A 73 -19.38 -2.45 7.62
N MET A 74 -20.10 -1.42 7.19
CA MET A 74 -19.53 -0.09 6.92
C MET A 74 -19.77 0.88 8.10
N ASN A 75 -18.75 1.64 8.47
CA ASN A 75 -18.82 2.58 9.60
C ASN A 75 -19.81 3.75 9.40
N HIS A 76 -19.96 4.22 8.16
CA HIS A 76 -20.84 5.34 7.83
C HIS A 76 -21.65 5.04 6.56
N TYR A 77 -22.95 4.84 6.73
CA TYR A 77 -23.87 4.61 5.62
C TYR A 77 -25.19 5.38 5.79
N LYS A 78 -25.90 5.60 4.69
CA LYS A 78 -27.25 6.16 4.67
C LYS A 78 -28.08 5.39 3.63
N GLY A 79 -29.07 4.63 4.09
CA GLY A 79 -29.83 3.73 3.23
C GLY A 79 -28.90 2.68 2.60
N THR A 80 -28.84 2.64 1.28
CA THR A 80 -28.02 1.70 0.50
C THR A 80 -26.66 2.28 0.07
N TYR A 81 -26.26 3.44 0.60
CA TYR A 81 -25.05 4.16 0.16
C TYR A 81 -24.06 4.36 1.29
N VAL A 82 -22.77 4.24 0.97
CA VAL A 82 -21.67 4.66 1.85
C VAL A 82 -21.60 6.17 1.88
N ARG A 83 -21.48 6.76 3.07
CA ARG A 83 -21.40 8.21 3.25
C ARG A 83 -19.95 8.63 3.48
N ALA A 84 -19.43 9.47 2.59
CA ALA A 84 -18.13 10.10 2.71
C ALA A 84 -18.26 11.64 2.60
N PRO A 85 -17.30 12.42 3.12
CA PRO A 85 -17.20 13.84 2.84
C PRO A 85 -17.17 14.10 1.33
N LYS A 86 -17.82 15.18 0.89
CA LYS A 86 -17.83 15.55 -0.52
C LYS A 86 -16.43 16.06 -0.90
N MET A 87 -15.92 15.59 -2.05
CA MET A 87 -14.70 16.11 -2.68
C MET A 87 -14.90 17.53 -3.20
#